data_AF-A4WQT2-F1
#
_entry.id   AF-A4WQT2-F1
#
_cell.length_a   1.000
_cell.length_b   1.000
_cell.length_c   1.000
_cell.angle_alpha   90.00
_cell.angle_beta   90.00
_cell.angle_gamma   90.00
#
_symmetry.space_group_name_H-M   'P 1'
#
loop_
_entity.id
_entity.type
_entity.pdbx_description
1 polymer ?
#
loop_
_entity_poly.entity_id
_entity_poly.type
_entity_poly.pdbx_seq_one_letter_code
_entity_poly.pdbx_strand_id
1 'polypeptide(L)'
;MIRHLVIASVAALALAGPAAAYIAQNGLQVRAESGGSFLVVGSPGQGPGESWCAAGDYVMAMGLAPTTRIWRLSEPPRRQGEGVRFGLSPEGAASKTGLFILGSEDASLSAIHARTLCRKDPPIND
;
A
#
# COMPACT_ATOMS: atom_id res chain seq x y z
N MET A 1 53.89 31.41 -8.95
CA MET A 1 52.58 32.07 -8.84
C MET A 1 51.50 30.99 -8.83
N ILE A 2 51.07 30.56 -7.64
CA ILE A 2 50.05 29.51 -7.45
C ILE A 2 48.73 30.22 -7.30
N ARG A 3 47.82 30.07 -8.27
CA ARG A 3 46.50 30.70 -8.24
C ARG A 3 45.46 29.60 -8.04
N HIS A 4 45.01 29.50 -6.80
CA HIS A 4 44.07 28.51 -6.29
C HIS A 4 42.76 28.54 -7.10
N LEU A 5 42.45 27.43 -7.77
CA LEU A 5 41.11 27.16 -8.30
C LEU A 5 40.26 26.64 -7.14
N VAL A 6 39.37 27.50 -6.64
CA VAL A 6 38.39 27.16 -5.61
C VAL A 6 37.34 26.24 -6.25
N ILE A 7 37.32 25.00 -5.78
CA ILE A 7 36.32 23.97 -6.09
C ILE A 7 35.04 24.35 -5.33
N ALA A 8 33.97 24.69 -6.05
CA ALA A 8 32.64 24.87 -5.48
C ALA A 8 31.74 23.70 -5.91
N SER A 9 31.89 22.56 -5.23
CA SER A 9 30.98 21.42 -5.39
C SER A 9 29.71 21.68 -4.59
N VAL A 10 28.63 22.07 -5.26
CA VAL A 10 27.30 22.18 -4.64
C VAL A 10 26.78 20.76 -4.38
N ALA A 11 26.81 20.34 -3.12
CA ALA A 11 26.23 19.09 -2.67
C ALA A 11 24.70 19.21 -2.63
N ALA A 12 24.01 18.60 -3.60
CA ALA A 12 22.57 18.39 -3.53
C ALA A 12 22.27 17.29 -2.50
N LEU A 13 21.98 17.67 -1.25
CA LEU A 13 21.44 16.74 -0.26
C LEU A 13 20.01 16.36 -0.66
N ALA A 14 19.84 15.18 -1.23
CA ALA A 14 18.54 14.53 -1.31
C ALA A 14 18.07 14.21 0.12
N LEU A 15 17.08 14.95 0.61
CA LEU A 15 16.37 14.65 1.86
C LEU A 15 15.56 13.36 1.67
N ALA A 16 16.20 12.21 1.84
CA ALA A 16 15.52 10.94 2.03
C ALA A 16 14.88 10.94 3.43
N GLY A 17 13.71 11.57 3.56
CA GLY A 17 12.92 11.53 4.79
C GLY A 17 12.45 10.10 5.10
N PRO A 18 12.18 9.78 6.38
CA PRO A 18 11.66 8.46 6.75
C PRO A 18 10.35 8.19 6.02
N ALA A 19 10.26 7.05 5.33
CA ALA A 19 9.01 6.61 4.73
C ALA A 19 7.96 6.45 5.84
N ALA A 20 6.92 7.28 5.83
CA ALA A 20 5.87 7.21 6.84
C ALA A 20 5.22 5.83 6.81
N ALA A 21 5.34 5.11 7.92
CA ALA A 21 4.70 3.82 8.12
C ALA A 21 3.38 4.04 8.88
N TYR A 22 2.27 3.74 8.23
CA TYR A 22 0.94 3.73 8.83
C TYR A 22 0.63 2.32 9.35
N ILE A 23 -0.04 2.22 10.50
CA ILE A 23 -0.55 0.95 11.01
C ILE A 23 -2.06 0.96 10.83
N ALA A 24 -2.56 0.05 10.01
CA ALA A 24 -3.99 -0.12 9.78
C ALA A 24 -4.70 -0.73 10.99
N GLN A 25 -6.02 -0.60 11.04
CA GLN A 25 -6.87 -1.13 12.11
C GLN A 25 -6.74 -2.64 12.34
N ASN A 26 -6.28 -3.41 11.35
CA ASN A 26 -5.98 -4.84 11.48
C ASN A 26 -4.51 -5.13 11.84
N GLY A 27 -3.77 -4.12 12.29
CA GLY A 27 -2.37 -4.24 12.73
C GLY A 27 -1.33 -4.33 11.61
N LEU A 28 -1.74 -4.35 10.34
CA LEU A 28 -0.79 -4.41 9.23
C LEU A 28 -0.12 -3.05 8.99
N GLN A 29 1.18 -3.10 8.70
CA GLN A 29 1.96 -1.93 8.32
C GLN A 29 1.73 -1.59 6.83
N VAL A 30 1.49 -0.32 6.56
CA VAL A 30 1.42 0.26 5.21
C VAL A 30 2.55 1.28 5.06
N ARG A 31 3.34 1.17 4.00
CA ARG A 31 4.42 2.11 3.68
C ARG A 31 4.07 2.87 2.41
N ALA A 32 4.06 4.19 2.49
CA ALA A 32 3.98 5.03 1.30
C ALA A 32 5.20 4.79 0.40
N GLU A 33 4.99 4.74 -0.91
CA GLU A 33 6.03 4.69 -1.93
C GLU A 33 5.88 5.90 -2.86
N SER A 34 6.87 6.11 -3.74
CA SER A 34 6.83 7.19 -4.72
C SER A 34 5.73 6.97 -5.77
N GLY A 35 5.23 8.05 -6.38
CA GLY A 35 4.24 7.93 -7.47
C GLY A 35 2.82 7.60 -7.01
N GLY A 36 2.51 7.75 -5.71
CA GLY A 36 1.17 7.50 -5.18
C GLY A 36 0.84 6.02 -4.97
N SER A 37 1.83 5.13 -5.13
CA SER A 37 1.72 3.74 -4.71
C SER A 37 2.03 3.59 -3.22
N PHE A 38 1.64 2.46 -2.66
CA PHE A 38 1.96 2.09 -1.29
C PHE A 38 2.01 0.58 -1.15
N LEU A 39 2.82 0.13 -0.21
CA LEU A 39 3.03 -1.28 0.08
C LEU A 39 2.37 -1.65 1.40
N VAL A 40 1.42 -2.58 1.36
CA VAL A 40 1.01 -3.29 2.57
C VAL A 40 2.06 -4.37 2.83
N VAL A 41 2.78 -4.23 3.94
CA VAL A 41 3.92 -5.08 4.28
C VAL A 41 3.42 -6.50 4.58
N GLY A 42 4.18 -7.48 4.11
CA GLY A 42 3.89 -8.89 4.33
C GLY A 42 3.94 -9.26 5.82
N SER A 43 2.96 -10.04 6.27
CA SER A 43 2.88 -10.55 7.65
C SER A 43 2.39 -12.00 7.66
N PRO A 44 2.79 -12.83 8.66
CA PRO A 44 2.21 -14.18 8.82
C PRO A 44 0.68 -14.15 8.90
N GLY A 45 0.03 -15.11 8.25
CA GLY A 45 -1.44 -15.21 8.23
C GLY A 45 -2.19 -14.15 7.40
N GLN A 46 -1.48 -13.14 6.87
CA GLN A 46 -2.07 -12.15 5.97
C GLN A 46 -2.58 -12.84 4.70
N GLY A 47 -3.86 -12.67 4.38
CA GLY A 47 -4.47 -13.04 3.11
C GLY A 47 -4.76 -11.82 2.23
N PRO A 48 -5.43 -12.01 1.09
CA PRO A 48 -5.87 -10.91 0.23
C PRO A 48 -6.84 -9.96 0.95
N GLY A 49 -7.78 -10.48 1.74
CA GLY A 49 -8.78 -9.67 2.46
C GLY A 49 -8.13 -8.72 3.47
N GLU A 50 -7.17 -9.22 4.26
CA GLU A 50 -6.42 -8.42 5.23
C GLU A 50 -5.58 -7.35 4.54
N SER A 51 -5.01 -7.67 3.36
CA SER A 51 -4.25 -6.71 2.56
C SER A 51 -5.14 -5.58 2.05
N TRP A 52 -6.33 -5.92 1.53
CA TRP A 52 -7.31 -4.93 1.09
C TRP A 52 -7.89 -4.10 2.25
N CYS A 53 -8.14 -4.72 3.41
CA CYS A 53 -8.51 -3.99 4.63
C CYS A 53 -7.51 -2.87 4.93
N ALA A 54 -6.21 -3.22 5.02
CA ALA A 54 -5.18 -2.26 5.33
C ALA A 54 -5.07 -1.16 4.27
N ALA A 55 -5.23 -1.51 3.00
CA ALA A 55 -5.23 -0.55 1.90
C ALA A 55 -6.41 0.44 1.98
N GLY A 56 -7.63 -0.05 2.22
CA GLY A 56 -8.82 0.78 2.36
C GLY A 56 -8.75 1.72 3.56
N ASP A 57 -8.32 1.20 4.72
CA ASP A 57 -8.14 1.98 5.93
C ASP A 57 -7.09 3.08 5.76
N TYR A 58 -5.94 2.75 5.16
CA TYR A 58 -4.89 3.72 4.86
C TYR A 58 -5.37 4.85 3.94
N VAL A 59 -6.07 4.52 2.86
CA VAL A 59 -6.58 5.51 1.91
C VAL A 59 -7.62 6.43 2.56
N MET A 60 -8.48 5.89 3.40
CA MET A 60 -9.43 6.71 4.17
C MET A 60 -8.72 7.57 5.23
N ALA A 61 -7.68 7.06 5.88
CA ALA A 61 -6.89 7.80 6.86
C ALA A 61 -6.10 8.97 6.24
N MET A 62 -5.77 8.89 4.95
CA MET A 62 -5.22 10.01 4.18
C MET A 62 -6.27 11.12 3.88
N GLY A 63 -7.54 10.92 4.25
CA GLY A 63 -8.62 11.88 4.01
C GLY A 63 -9.22 11.80 2.59
N LEU A 64 -8.91 10.76 1.82
CA LEU A 64 -9.49 10.56 0.50
C LEU A 64 -10.94 10.05 0.59
N ALA A 65 -11.72 10.30 -0.46
CA ALA A 65 -13.14 9.96 -0.49
C ALA A 65 -13.34 8.44 -0.33
N PRO A 66 -14.41 7.97 0.36
CA PRO A 66 -14.71 6.55 0.50
C PRO A 66 -14.87 5.80 -0.85
N THR A 67 -15.25 6.53 -1.90
CA THR A 67 -15.42 6.02 -3.27
C THR A 67 -14.12 5.94 -4.07
N THR A 68 -12.99 6.44 -3.52
CA THR A 68 -11.68 6.41 -4.18
C THR A 68 -11.33 4.99 -4.61
N ARG A 69 -10.96 4.81 -5.89
CA ARG A 69 -10.53 3.51 -6.40
C ARG A 69 -9.10 3.23 -5.97
N ILE A 70 -8.89 2.01 -5.49
CA ILE A 70 -7.59 1.48 -5.10
C ILE A 70 -7.32 0.30 -6.02
N TRP A 71 -6.19 0.33 -6.70
CA TRP A 71 -5.76 -0.68 -7.65
C TRP A 71 -4.68 -1.54 -7.02
N ARG A 72 -4.82 -2.86 -7.12
CA ARG A 72 -3.74 -3.78 -6.75
C ARG A 72 -2.70 -3.78 -7.87
N LEU A 73 -1.43 -3.60 -7.53
CA LEU A 73 -0.31 -3.57 -8.49
C LEU A 73 0.52 -4.86 -8.46
N SER A 74 0.47 -5.64 -7.38
CA SER A 74 1.16 -6.94 -7.28
C SER A 74 0.29 -8.08 -7.83
N GLU A 75 0.76 -8.85 -8.80
CA GLU A 75 0.01 -9.97 -9.39
C GLU A 75 -0.26 -11.11 -8.39
N PRO A 76 -1.48 -11.69 -8.30
CA PRO A 76 -1.72 -12.97 -7.63
C PRO A 76 -1.35 -14.19 -8.52
N PRO A 77 -0.96 -15.35 -7.94
CA PRO A 77 -0.78 -15.62 -6.51
C PRO A 77 0.56 -15.07 -5.99
N ARG A 78 0.60 -14.74 -4.71
CA ARG A 78 1.83 -14.30 -4.02
C ARG A 78 2.38 -15.39 -3.11
N ARG A 79 3.66 -15.28 -2.74
CA ARG A 79 4.25 -16.16 -1.73
C ARG A 79 3.79 -15.76 -0.32
N GLN A 80 3.90 -16.69 0.62
CA GLN A 80 3.65 -16.39 2.03
C GLN A 80 4.67 -15.34 2.52
N GLY A 81 4.21 -14.35 3.30
CA GLY A 81 5.05 -13.26 3.79
C GLY A 81 5.42 -12.19 2.74
N GLU A 82 5.00 -12.35 1.48
CA GLU A 82 5.15 -11.31 0.47
C GLU A 82 4.11 -10.21 0.67
N GLY A 83 4.54 -8.95 0.64
CA GLY A 83 3.65 -7.79 0.72
C GLY A 83 2.83 -7.58 -0.56
N VAL A 84 1.86 -6.67 -0.50
CA VAL A 84 1.00 -6.34 -1.65
C VAL A 84 1.10 -4.85 -1.92
N ARG A 85 1.51 -4.52 -3.14
CA ARG A 85 1.53 -3.13 -3.61
C ARG A 85 0.16 -2.73 -4.15
N PHE A 86 -0.24 -1.52 -3.82
CA PHE A 86 -1.44 -0.87 -4.30
C PHE A 86 -1.10 0.54 -4.84
N GLY A 87 -2.02 1.10 -5.62
CA GLY A 87 -1.95 2.45 -6.14
C GLY A 87 -3.33 3.08 -6.24
N LEU A 88 -3.35 4.38 -6.54
CA LEU A 88 -4.57 5.18 -6.71
C LEU A 88 -4.94 5.40 -8.18
N SER A 89 -4.24 4.71 -9.08
CA SER A 89 -4.39 4.82 -10.52
C SER A 89 -4.21 3.43 -11.19
N PRO A 90 -4.78 3.19 -12.38
CA PRO A 90 -4.80 1.88 -13.01
C PRO A 90 -3.47 1.45 -13.63
N GLU A 91 -2.48 2.33 -13.72
CA GLU A 91 -1.20 2.05 -14.36
C GLU A 91 -0.44 0.95 -13.61
N GLY A 92 -0.11 -0.12 -14.33
CA GLY A 92 0.55 -1.29 -13.75
C GLY A 92 -0.36 -2.11 -12.82
N ALA A 93 -1.69 -1.93 -12.90
CA ALA A 93 -2.63 -2.79 -12.20
C ALA A 93 -2.41 -4.26 -12.56
N ALA A 94 -2.51 -5.11 -11.54
CA ALA A 94 -2.55 -6.55 -11.69
C ALA A 94 -3.76 -6.99 -12.52
N SER A 95 -3.77 -8.26 -12.93
CA SER A 95 -4.92 -8.80 -13.67
C SER A 95 -6.18 -8.96 -12.81
N LYS A 96 -6.02 -9.12 -11.48
CA LYS A 96 -7.12 -9.41 -10.54
C LYS A 96 -6.85 -8.83 -9.14
N THR A 97 -7.93 -8.64 -8.37
CA THR A 97 -7.85 -8.25 -6.95
C THR A 97 -7.21 -9.33 -6.07
N GLY A 98 -7.27 -10.59 -6.52
CA GLY A 98 -6.92 -11.79 -5.74
C GLY A 98 -7.92 -12.13 -4.64
N LEU A 99 -9.10 -11.50 -4.65
CA LEU A 99 -10.27 -11.93 -3.90
C LEU A 99 -11.17 -12.75 -4.81
N PHE A 100 -12.00 -13.62 -4.23
CA PHE A 100 -13.07 -14.28 -4.96
C PHE A 100 -14.32 -13.38 -4.97
N ILE A 101 -14.42 -12.51 -5.97
CA ILE A 101 -15.55 -11.57 -6.14
C ILE A 101 -16.25 -11.90 -7.46
N LEU A 102 -17.52 -12.27 -7.37
CA LEU A 102 -18.38 -12.48 -8.52
C LEU A 102 -18.55 -11.17 -9.29
N GLY A 103 -18.27 -11.20 -10.60
CA GLY A 103 -18.42 -10.04 -11.49
C GLY A 103 -17.35 -8.96 -11.32
N SER A 104 -16.21 -9.25 -10.67
CA SER A 104 -15.07 -8.32 -10.71
C SER A 104 -14.44 -8.31 -12.11
N GLU A 105 -14.38 -7.14 -12.72
CA GLU A 105 -13.81 -6.95 -14.06
C GLU A 105 -12.35 -6.48 -14.02
N ASP A 106 -11.93 -5.89 -12.90
CA ASP A 106 -10.63 -5.26 -12.74
C ASP A 106 -9.97 -5.60 -11.39
N ALA A 107 -8.74 -5.15 -11.21
CA ALA A 107 -7.98 -5.34 -9.98
C ALA A 107 -8.20 -4.23 -8.94
N SER A 108 -9.38 -3.62 -8.90
CA SER A 108 -9.67 -2.49 -8.00
C SER A 108 -10.91 -2.63 -7.14
N LEU A 109 -10.86 -1.98 -5.98
CA LEU A 109 -11.97 -1.80 -5.05
C LEU A 109 -12.10 -0.32 -4.69
N SER A 110 -13.27 0.12 -4.25
CA SER A 110 -13.38 1.41 -3.56
C SER A 110 -12.73 1.30 -2.18
N ALA A 111 -12.20 2.42 -1.67
CA ALA A 111 -11.61 2.47 -0.33
C ALA A 111 -12.55 1.94 0.75
N ILE A 112 -13.84 2.28 0.66
CA ILE A 112 -14.85 1.75 1.59
C ILE A 112 -15.05 0.25 1.46
N HIS A 113 -15.16 -0.30 0.24
CA HIS A 113 -15.30 -1.75 0.07
C HIS A 113 -14.07 -2.46 0.63
N ALA A 114 -12.88 -2.00 0.28
CA ALA A 114 -11.62 -2.54 0.79
C ALA A 114 -11.58 -2.53 2.32
N ARG A 115 -11.97 -1.42 2.97
CA ARG A 115 -12.02 -1.30 4.43
C ARG A 115 -13.08 -2.20 5.09
N THR A 116 -14.19 -2.51 4.42
CA THR A 116 -15.18 -3.47 4.98
C THR A 116 -14.62 -4.89 5.15
N LEU A 117 -13.52 -5.22 4.47
CA LEU A 117 -12.83 -6.50 4.62
C LEU A 117 -12.00 -6.59 5.91
N CYS A 118 -11.96 -5.52 6.70
CA CYS A 118 -11.36 -5.56 8.03
C CYS A 118 -12.19 -6.44 8.96
N ARG A 119 -11.87 -7.74 8.99
CA ARG A 119 -12.42 -8.66 9.99
C ARG A 119 -12.06 -8.13 11.38
N LYS A 120 -13.04 -8.13 12.30
CA LYS A 120 -12.73 -8.30 13.72
C LYS A 120 -12.52 -9.80 13.88
N ASP A 121 -11.36 -10.21 14.37
CA ASP A 121 -11.26 -11.59 14.86
C ASP A 121 -12.37 -11.76 15.92
N PRO A 122 -13.19 -12.81 15.86
CA PRO A 122 -14.04 -13.15 16.99
C PRO A 122 -13.14 -13.38 18.21
N PRO A 123 -13.52 -12.92 19.41
CA PRO A 123 -12.72 -13.17 20.60
C PRO A 123 -12.49 -14.69 20.75
N ILE A 124 -11.22 -15.09 20.93
CA ILE A 124 -10.92 -16.44 21.40
C ILE A 124 -11.39 -16.47 22.85
N ASN A 125 -12.51 -17.14 23.10
CA ASN A 125 -12.89 -17.49 24.47
C ASN A 125 -12.05 -18.71 24.85
N ASP A 126 -11.08 -18.48 25.74
CA ASP A 126 -10.37 -19.54 26.47
C ASP A 126 -11.32 -20.24 27.46
#